data_AF-A0A933Z6M5-F1
#
_entry.id   AF-A0A933Z6M5-F1
#
_cell.length_a   1.000
_cell.length_b   1.000
_cell.length_c   1.000
_cell.angle_alpha   90.00
_cell.angle_beta   90.00
_cell.angle_gamma   90.00
#
_symmetry.space_group_name_H-M   'P 1'
#
loop_
_entity.id
_entity.type
_entity.pdbx_description
1 polymer ?
#
loop_
_entity_poly.entity_id
_entity_poly.type
_entity_poly.pdbx_seq_one_letter_code
_entity_poly.pdbx_strand_id
1 'polypeptide(L)'
;MASIDTAIYVKPPSRASAYLDWLQMLTGAGLIAFMWSHMVLVASVNLGVNVMNFIAHFFEATYMAQVGGPMIGATMLLHFVLAARKIPFTSSEQGSIWRHAKMLHHQDTWMWVVQAVTAMIILIMGSIHMWTVLTDLPITAQKSALRIQGGFWMVFYLILLPMVELHVGIGFYRIGVKWGFVKRDGRKKFKRSENILTAIMIFIGLVTIIRFATLAV
;
A
#
# COMPACT_ATOMS: atom_id res chain seq x y z
N MET A 1 37.54 -27.78 25.87
CA MET A 1 36.72 -28.46 24.85
C MET A 1 35.26 -28.23 25.22
N ALA A 2 34.51 -27.47 24.42
CA ALA A 2 33.06 -27.37 24.61
C ALA A 2 32.43 -28.66 24.07
N SER A 3 31.75 -29.42 24.93
CA SER A 3 31.00 -30.62 24.55
C SER A 3 29.86 -30.21 23.62
N ILE A 4 29.86 -30.73 22.39
CA ILE A 4 28.73 -30.60 21.47
C ILE A 4 27.59 -31.42 22.06
N ASP A 5 26.51 -30.75 22.46
CA ASP A 5 25.34 -31.39 23.03
C ASP A 5 24.56 -32.10 21.93
N THR A 6 24.74 -33.42 21.82
CA THR A 6 24.13 -34.27 20.79
C THR A 6 22.64 -34.53 21.06
N ALA A 7 22.08 -34.02 22.15
CA ALA A 7 20.66 -34.13 22.49
C ALA A 7 19.78 -33.00 21.92
N ILE A 8 20.34 -32.06 21.15
CA ILE A 8 19.56 -31.02 20.47
C ILE A 8 18.62 -31.67 19.45
N TYR A 9 17.32 -31.69 19.77
CA TYR A 9 16.28 -32.04 18.82
C TYR A 9 16.32 -31.08 17.63
N VAL A 10 16.86 -31.55 16.50
CA VAL A 10 16.83 -30.81 15.24
C VAL A 10 15.44 -30.96 14.66
N LYS A 11 14.59 -29.95 14.86
CA LYS A 11 13.26 -29.90 14.25
C LYS A 11 13.40 -30.04 12.73
N PRO A 12 12.71 -31.00 12.08
CA PRO A 12 12.78 -31.15 10.64
C PRO A 12 12.35 -29.84 9.96
N PRO A 13 12.95 -29.49 8.81
CA PRO A 13 12.69 -28.22 8.14
C PRO A 13 11.19 -28.13 7.78
N SER A 14 10.51 -27.14 8.36
CA SER A 14 9.10 -26.86 8.11
C SER A 14 8.94 -25.98 6.87
N ARG A 15 7.91 -26.26 6.06
CA ARG A 15 7.51 -25.41 4.92
C ARG A 15 6.80 -24.13 5.34
N ALA A 16 6.52 -23.93 6.63
CA ALA A 16 5.78 -22.77 7.14
C ALA A 16 6.41 -21.44 6.71
N SER A 17 7.75 -21.31 6.79
CA SER A 17 8.45 -20.10 6.35
C SER A 17 8.23 -19.79 4.87
N ALA A 18 8.18 -20.82 4.02
CA ALA A 18 7.90 -20.66 2.60
C ALA A 18 6.46 -20.20 2.37
N TYR A 19 5.48 -20.82 3.01
CA TYR A 19 4.07 -20.41 2.89
C TYR A 19 3.83 -18.99 3.37
N LEU A 20 4.46 -18.58 4.46
CA LEU A 20 4.30 -17.22 4.96
C LEU A 20 4.99 -16.16 4.08
N ASP A 21 6.04 -16.52 3.33
CA ASP A 21 6.66 -15.60 2.36
C ASP A 21 5.84 -15.50 1.07
N TRP A 22 5.26 -16.62 0.61
CA TRP A 22 4.27 -16.64 -0.47
C TRP A 22 3.04 -15.81 -0.12
N LEU A 23 2.45 -16.00 1.06
CA LEU A 23 1.27 -15.26 1.49
C LEU A 23 1.56 -13.76 1.61
N GLN A 24 2.74 -13.38 2.11
CA GLN A 24 3.14 -11.98 2.16
C GLN A 24 3.24 -11.36 0.75
N MET A 25 3.78 -12.11 -0.22
CA MET A 25 3.83 -11.67 -1.62
C MET A 25 2.43 -11.54 -2.22
N LEU A 26 1.60 -12.57 -2.08
CA LEU A 26 0.27 -12.61 -2.70
C LEU A 26 -0.66 -11.54 -2.13
N THR A 27 -0.65 -11.33 -0.82
CA THR A 27 -1.39 -10.22 -0.19
C THR A 27 -0.88 -8.87 -0.66
N GLY A 28 0.44 -8.69 -0.80
CA GLY A 28 1.03 -7.46 -1.35
C GLY A 28 0.62 -7.21 -2.81
N ALA A 29 0.69 -8.24 -3.66
CA ALA A 29 0.26 -8.14 -5.06
C ALA A 29 -1.23 -7.83 -5.19
N GLY A 30 -2.08 -8.47 -4.37
CA GLY A 30 -3.51 -8.18 -4.31
C GLY A 30 -3.82 -6.75 -3.88
N LEU A 31 -3.12 -6.24 -2.87
CA LEU A 31 -3.28 -4.84 -2.43
C LEU A 31 -2.78 -3.83 -3.47
N ILE A 32 -1.71 -4.13 -4.21
CA ILE A 32 -1.25 -3.29 -5.33
C ILE A 32 -2.34 -3.22 -6.42
N ALA A 33 -2.89 -4.36 -6.82
CA ALA A 33 -3.97 -4.41 -7.81
C ALA A 33 -5.23 -3.66 -7.35
N PHE A 34 -5.58 -3.80 -6.06
CA PHE A 34 -6.65 -3.03 -5.44
C PHE A 34 -6.35 -1.53 -5.49
N MET A 35 -5.16 -1.08 -5.10
CA MET A 35 -4.80 0.34 -5.08
C MET A 35 -4.83 0.96 -6.47
N TRP A 36 -4.33 0.28 -7.50
CA TRP A 36 -4.45 0.77 -8.87
C TRP A 36 -5.90 0.88 -9.33
N SER A 37 -6.71 -0.14 -9.04
CA SER A 37 -8.14 -0.12 -9.36
C SER A 37 -8.84 1.01 -8.60
N HIS A 38 -8.58 1.16 -7.30
CA HIS A 38 -9.11 2.21 -6.45
C HIS A 38 -8.79 3.60 -7.00
N MET A 39 -7.54 3.86 -7.36
CA MET A 39 -7.12 5.15 -7.91
C MET A 39 -7.84 5.48 -9.21
N VAL A 40 -8.01 4.49 -10.10
CA VAL A 40 -8.77 4.69 -11.35
C VAL A 40 -10.26 4.94 -11.08
N LEU A 41 -10.86 4.18 -10.16
CA LEU A 41 -12.28 4.30 -9.82
C LEU A 41 -12.58 5.67 -9.20
N VAL A 42 -11.75 6.14 -8.27
CA VAL A 42 -11.94 7.44 -7.62
C VAL A 42 -11.59 8.60 -8.57
N ALA A 43 -10.55 8.44 -9.41
CA ALA A 43 -10.17 9.44 -10.40
C ALA A 43 -11.19 9.60 -11.56
N SER A 44 -12.16 8.69 -11.69
CA SER A 44 -13.23 8.80 -12.69
C SER A 44 -14.05 10.10 -12.57
N VAL A 45 -14.06 10.75 -11.39
CA VAL A 45 -14.67 12.07 -11.20
C VAL A 45 -14.06 13.16 -12.09
N ASN A 46 -12.80 12.98 -12.50
CA ASN A 46 -12.12 13.90 -13.42
C ASN A 46 -12.73 13.86 -14.83
N LEU A 47 -13.35 12.73 -15.21
CA LEU A 47 -14.10 12.58 -16.46
C LEU A 47 -15.54 13.09 -16.33
N GLY A 48 -16.05 13.16 -15.10
CA GLY A 48 -17.37 13.72 -14.78
C GLY A 48 -17.99 13.09 -13.55
N VAL A 49 -18.81 13.87 -12.84
CA VAL A 49 -19.55 13.43 -11.65
C VAL A 49 -20.45 12.22 -11.95
N ASN A 50 -21.12 12.25 -13.11
CA ASN A 50 -22.00 11.17 -13.53
C ASN A 50 -21.25 9.85 -13.75
N VAL A 51 -19.99 9.91 -14.22
CA VAL A 51 -19.15 8.71 -14.44
C VAL A 51 -18.83 8.06 -13.10
N MET A 52 -18.34 8.84 -12.13
CA MET A 52 -18.05 8.33 -10.79
C MET A 52 -19.30 7.76 -10.12
N ASN A 53 -20.42 8.48 -10.17
CA ASN A 53 -21.67 8.04 -9.56
C ASN A 53 -22.23 6.77 -10.21
N PHE A 54 -22.10 6.63 -11.54
CA PHE A 54 -22.50 5.40 -12.24
C PHE A 54 -21.67 4.20 -11.77
N ILE A 55 -20.35 4.35 -11.70
CA ILE A 55 -19.45 3.30 -11.20
C ILE A 55 -19.76 2.99 -9.73
N ALA A 56 -19.90 4.00 -8.89
CA ALA A 56 -20.22 3.81 -7.47
C ALA A 56 -21.58 3.11 -7.27
N HIS A 57 -22.58 3.45 -8.09
CA HIS A 57 -23.86 2.78 -8.08
C HIS A 57 -23.76 1.30 -8.48
N PHE A 58 -22.92 0.96 -9.47
CA PHE A 58 -22.66 -0.44 -9.81
C PHE A 58 -22.08 -1.23 -8.62
N PHE A 59 -21.12 -0.64 -7.89
CA PHE A 59 -20.55 -1.24 -6.68
C PHE A 59 -21.58 -1.39 -5.55
N GLU A 60 -22.49 -0.43 -5.42
CA GLU A 60 -23.58 -0.48 -4.45
C GLU A 60 -24.61 -1.55 -4.82
N ALA A 61 -25.08 -1.57 -6.06
CA ALA A 61 -26.09 -2.50 -6.56
C ALA A 61 -25.62 -3.97 -6.51
N THR A 62 -24.31 -4.20 -6.62
CA THR A 62 -23.69 -5.53 -6.52
C THR A 62 -23.25 -5.89 -5.10
N TYR A 63 -23.47 -5.00 -4.12
CA TYR A 63 -22.95 -5.11 -2.74
C TYR A 63 -21.43 -5.30 -2.66
N MET A 64 -20.70 -4.92 -3.72
CA MET A 64 -19.27 -5.15 -3.83
C MET A 64 -18.50 -4.29 -2.84
N ALA A 65 -18.97 -3.08 -2.53
CA ALA A 65 -18.34 -2.23 -1.51
C ALA A 65 -18.51 -2.79 -0.08
N GLN A 66 -19.69 -3.34 0.21
CA GLN A 66 -20.09 -3.88 1.51
C GLN A 66 -19.34 -5.16 1.86
N VAL A 67 -19.12 -6.04 0.87
CA VAL A 67 -18.38 -7.29 1.06
C VAL A 67 -16.89 -7.10 0.79
N GLY A 68 -16.55 -6.44 -0.32
CA GLY A 68 -15.17 -6.22 -0.75
C GLY A 68 -14.39 -5.29 0.19
N GLY A 69 -15.03 -4.25 0.74
CA GLY A 69 -14.41 -3.32 1.68
C GLY A 69 -13.81 -4.01 2.92
N PRO A 70 -14.62 -4.76 3.70
CA PRO A 70 -14.13 -5.55 4.84
C PRO A 70 -13.08 -6.60 4.44
N MET A 71 -13.22 -7.26 3.29
CA MET A 71 -12.24 -8.22 2.80
C MET A 71 -10.88 -7.58 2.51
N ILE A 72 -10.87 -6.39 1.90
CA ILE A 72 -9.64 -5.62 1.66
C ILE A 72 -9.05 -5.15 2.99
N GLY A 73 -9.87 -4.69 3.93
CA GLY A 73 -9.43 -4.34 5.29
C GLY A 73 -8.76 -5.52 6.00
N ALA A 74 -9.36 -6.70 5.96
CA ALA A 74 -8.78 -7.93 6.50
C ALA A 74 -7.47 -8.31 5.79
N THR A 75 -7.43 -8.18 4.46
CA THR A 75 -6.21 -8.44 3.66
C THR A 75 -5.10 -7.46 4.02
N MET A 76 -5.41 -6.18 4.25
CA MET A 76 -4.46 -5.16 4.70
C MET A 76 -3.86 -5.52 6.07
N LEU A 77 -4.70 -5.93 7.02
CA LEU A 77 -4.24 -6.34 8.35
C LEU A 77 -3.39 -7.63 8.29
N LEU A 78 -3.83 -8.62 7.51
CA LEU A 78 -3.05 -9.84 7.27
C LEU A 78 -1.69 -9.52 6.64
N HIS A 79 -1.68 -8.67 5.61
CA HIS A 79 -0.45 -8.21 4.97
C HIS A 79 0.48 -7.54 5.98
N PHE A 80 -0.06 -6.66 6.83
CA PHE A 80 0.70 -6.01 7.88
C PHE A 80 1.32 -7.02 8.85
N VAL A 81 0.56 -7.98 9.38
CA VAL A 81 1.08 -9.02 10.29
C VAL A 81 2.21 -9.82 9.64
N LEU A 82 2.05 -10.18 8.36
CA LEU A 82 3.07 -10.92 7.63
C LEU A 82 4.33 -10.08 7.37
N ALA A 83 4.18 -8.80 7.02
CA ALA A 83 5.27 -7.88 6.74
C ALA A 83 5.97 -7.39 8.01
N ALA A 84 5.25 -7.25 9.12
CA ALA A 84 5.75 -6.81 10.42
C ALA A 84 6.90 -7.69 10.94
N ARG A 85 6.90 -8.98 10.60
CA ARG A 85 8.01 -9.91 10.91
C ARG A 85 9.37 -9.46 10.34
N LYS A 86 9.39 -8.53 9.39
CA LYS A 86 10.59 -7.98 8.75
C LYS A 86 10.92 -6.57 9.24
N ILE A 87 10.12 -5.97 10.13
CA ILE A 87 10.28 -4.59 10.60
C ILE A 87 11.05 -4.60 11.94
N PRO A 88 12.12 -3.78 12.09
CA PRO A 88 12.83 -3.62 13.34
C PRO A 88 11.98 -2.81 14.31
N PHE A 89 11.48 -3.45 15.36
CA PHE A 89 10.65 -2.78 16.38
C PHE A 89 11.47 -2.29 17.57
N THR A 90 12.66 -2.82 17.79
CA THR A 90 13.53 -2.36 18.88
C THR A 90 14.37 -1.16 18.43
N SER A 91 14.65 -0.24 19.36
CA SER A 91 15.45 0.96 19.09
C SER A 91 16.88 0.64 18.65
N SER A 92 17.45 -0.47 19.13
CA SER A 92 18.79 -0.95 18.75
C SER A 92 18.82 -1.45 17.29
N GLU A 93 17.83 -2.23 16.86
CA GLU A 93 17.70 -2.68 15.47
C GLU A 93 17.43 -1.50 14.52
N GLN A 94 16.54 -0.58 14.91
CA GLN A 94 16.24 0.63 14.14
C GLN A 94 17.49 1.49 13.97
N GLY A 95 18.24 1.74 15.05
CA GLY A 95 19.50 2.46 15.01
C GLY A 95 20.55 1.77 14.14
N SER A 96 20.59 0.44 14.17
CA SER A 96 21.50 -0.36 13.33
C SER A 96 21.15 -0.22 11.85
N ILE A 97 19.90 -0.42 11.46
CA ILE A 97 19.46 -0.27 10.07
C ILE A 97 19.70 1.16 9.57
N TRP A 98 19.42 2.17 10.37
CA TRP A 98 19.63 3.57 10.01
C TRP A 98 21.10 3.89 9.73
N ARG A 99 22.01 3.45 10.60
CA ARG A 99 23.46 3.63 10.42
C ARG A 99 23.95 2.90 9.17
N HIS A 100 23.50 1.66 8.94
CA HIS A 100 23.86 0.91 7.73
C HIS A 100 23.32 1.55 6.45
N ALA A 101 22.07 2.01 6.44
CA ALA A 101 21.47 2.70 5.29
C ALA A 101 22.25 3.97 4.93
N LYS A 102 22.65 4.75 5.95
CA LYS A 102 23.54 5.91 5.77
C LYS A 102 24.90 5.50 5.21
N MET A 103 25.59 4.56 5.83
CA MET A 103 26.93 4.14 5.39
C MET A 103 26.96 3.60 3.96
N LEU A 104 25.96 2.80 3.55
CA LEU A 104 25.94 2.15 2.23
C LEU A 104 25.62 3.11 1.07
N HIS A 105 24.98 4.24 1.34
CA HIS A 105 24.44 5.17 0.32
C HIS A 105 23.70 4.44 -0.83
N HIS A 106 23.04 3.32 -0.52
CA HIS A 106 22.44 2.45 -1.52
C HIS A 106 20.93 2.69 -1.62
N GLN A 107 20.48 3.04 -2.83
CA GLN A 107 19.10 3.49 -3.06
C GLN A 107 18.05 2.43 -2.68
N ASP A 108 18.27 1.15 -3.02
CA ASP A 108 17.28 0.11 -2.70
C ASP A 108 17.23 -0.22 -1.21
N THR A 109 18.28 0.12 -0.45
CA THR A 109 18.27 0.04 1.02
C THR A 109 17.42 1.18 1.58
N TRP A 110 17.60 2.41 1.08
CA TRP A 110 16.78 3.56 1.49
C TRP A 110 15.30 3.40 1.14
N MET A 111 14.98 2.90 -0.06
CA MET A 111 13.60 2.61 -0.43
C MET A 111 12.95 1.60 0.52
N TRP A 112 13.73 0.73 1.18
CA TRP A 112 13.16 -0.24 2.12
C TRP A 112 12.79 0.45 3.42
N VAL A 113 13.62 1.39 3.88
CA VAL A 113 13.32 2.26 5.03
C VAL A 113 12.06 3.07 4.75
N VAL A 114 11.95 3.67 3.56
CA VAL A 114 10.73 4.39 3.13
C VAL A 114 9.52 3.47 3.16
N GLN A 115 9.64 2.25 2.66
CA GLN A 115 8.55 1.28 2.66
C GLN A 115 8.12 0.89 4.09
N ALA A 116 9.05 0.74 5.03
CA ALA A 116 8.76 0.46 6.43
C ALA A 116 8.06 1.65 7.14
N VAL A 117 8.53 2.88 6.91
CA VAL A 117 7.95 4.10 7.50
C VAL A 117 6.54 4.35 6.96
N THR A 118 6.38 4.32 5.63
CA THR A 118 5.09 4.47 4.96
C THR A 118 4.09 3.42 5.43
N ALA A 119 4.52 2.17 5.65
CA ALA A 119 3.65 1.11 6.16
C ALA A 119 3.00 1.46 7.50
N MET A 120 3.75 2.09 8.42
CA MET A 120 3.21 2.45 9.75
C MET A 120 2.18 3.57 9.63
N ILE A 121 2.45 4.55 8.76
CA ILE A 121 1.53 5.66 8.50
C ILE A 121 0.24 5.14 7.83
N ILE A 122 0.38 4.29 6.82
CA ILE A 122 -0.74 3.68 6.09
C ILE A 122 -1.57 2.78 6.99
N LEU A 123 -0.96 2.04 7.93
CA LEU A 123 -1.73 1.22 8.87
C LEU A 123 -2.76 2.07 9.63
N ILE A 124 -2.34 3.23 10.11
CA ILE A 124 -3.21 4.14 10.89
C ILE A 124 -4.18 4.86 9.96
N MET A 125 -3.65 5.60 8.98
CA MET A 125 -4.46 6.44 8.11
C MET A 125 -5.34 5.62 7.16
N GLY A 126 -4.81 4.54 6.60
CA GLY A 126 -5.58 3.61 5.76
C GLY A 126 -6.73 2.99 6.55
N SER A 127 -6.53 2.59 7.80
CA SER A 127 -7.62 2.06 8.65
C SER A 127 -8.71 3.10 8.91
N ILE A 128 -8.32 4.34 9.24
CA ILE A 128 -9.27 5.45 9.45
C ILE A 128 -10.07 5.72 8.17
N HIS A 129 -9.39 5.82 7.03
CA HIS A 129 -10.01 6.02 5.73
C HIS A 129 -11.03 4.93 5.40
N MET A 130 -10.61 3.66 5.51
CA MET A 130 -11.45 2.51 5.21
C MET A 130 -12.67 2.48 6.12
N TRP A 131 -12.50 2.70 7.43
CA TRP A 131 -13.61 2.78 8.36
C TRP A 131 -14.60 3.87 7.95
N THR A 132 -14.15 5.11 7.79
CA THR A 132 -15.02 6.25 7.47
C THR A 132 -15.78 6.07 6.16
N VAL A 133 -15.15 5.52 5.12
CA VAL A 133 -15.84 5.32 3.83
C VAL A 133 -16.85 4.17 3.91
N LEU A 134 -16.51 3.06 4.57
CA LEU A 134 -17.38 1.88 4.63
C LEU A 134 -18.55 2.06 5.60
N THR A 135 -18.45 2.93 6.60
CA THR A 135 -19.57 3.25 7.50
C THR A 135 -20.51 4.34 6.97
N ASP A 136 -20.18 4.98 5.85
CA ASP A 136 -20.98 6.06 5.23
C ASP A 136 -21.36 5.72 3.76
N LEU A 137 -21.68 4.45 3.51
CA LEU A 137 -22.24 4.02 2.24
C LEU A 137 -23.67 4.58 2.03
N PRO A 138 -24.14 4.78 0.79
CA PRO A 138 -23.45 4.56 -0.49
C PRO A 138 -22.44 5.67 -0.81
N ILE A 139 -21.44 5.32 -1.63
CA ILE A 139 -20.42 6.26 -2.12
C ILE A 139 -21.03 7.15 -3.21
N THR A 140 -20.90 8.46 -3.06
CA THR A 140 -21.26 9.43 -4.11
C THR A 140 -20.18 10.50 -4.26
N ALA A 141 -20.12 11.13 -5.44
CA ALA A 141 -19.23 12.25 -5.69
C ALA A 141 -19.52 13.43 -4.74
N GLN A 142 -20.80 13.69 -4.46
CA GLN A 142 -21.25 14.75 -3.54
C GLN A 142 -20.73 14.52 -2.12
N LYS A 143 -20.96 13.34 -1.53
CA LYS A 143 -20.44 13.02 -0.18
C LYS A 143 -18.92 13.10 -0.13
N SER A 144 -18.25 12.64 -1.18
CA SER A 144 -16.79 12.68 -1.27
C SER A 144 -16.25 14.12 -1.34
N ALA A 145 -16.93 15.00 -2.09
CA ALA A 145 -16.59 16.43 -2.17
C ALA A 145 -16.83 17.15 -0.83
N LEU A 146 -18.01 16.97 -0.21
CA LEU A 146 -18.31 17.58 1.10
C LEU A 146 -17.27 17.23 2.16
N ARG A 147 -16.84 15.96 2.18
CA ARG A 147 -15.80 15.50 3.11
C ARG A 147 -14.48 16.24 2.89
N ILE A 148 -14.02 16.38 1.64
CA ILE A 148 -12.76 17.04 1.30
C ILE A 148 -12.84 18.55 1.54
N GLN A 149 -13.95 19.19 1.20
CA GLN A 149 -14.18 20.63 1.35
C GLN A 149 -14.19 21.09 2.81
N GLY A 150 -14.45 20.19 3.76
CA GLY A 150 -14.28 20.44 5.20
C GLY A 150 -12.83 20.68 5.65
N GLY A 151 -11.83 20.62 4.75
CA GLY A 151 -10.45 21.01 5.00
C GLY A 151 -9.58 19.95 5.68
N PHE A 152 -10.01 19.41 6.82
CA PHE A 152 -9.24 18.39 7.56
C PHE A 152 -8.94 17.15 6.70
N TRP A 153 -9.96 16.64 6.01
CA TRP A 153 -9.81 15.47 5.15
C TRP A 153 -8.96 15.75 3.91
N MET A 154 -8.89 17.00 3.42
CA MET A 154 -7.99 17.35 2.34
C MET A 154 -6.53 17.14 2.77
N VAL A 155 -6.14 17.66 3.94
CA VAL A 155 -4.78 17.46 4.48
C VAL A 155 -4.50 15.97 4.72
N PHE A 156 -5.48 15.25 5.26
CA PHE A 156 -5.40 13.81 5.45
C PHE A 156 -5.08 13.07 4.14
N TYR A 157 -5.80 13.35 3.05
CA TYR A 157 -5.53 12.71 1.76
C TYR A 157 -4.24 13.17 1.10
N LEU A 158 -3.82 14.42 1.30
CA LEU A 158 -2.54 14.93 0.81
C LEU A 158 -1.34 14.22 1.45
N ILE A 159 -1.49 13.68 2.66
CA ILE A 159 -0.49 12.84 3.31
C ILE A 159 -0.66 11.38 2.88
N LEU A 160 -1.88 10.85 2.91
CA LEU A 160 -2.14 9.43 2.62
C LEU A 160 -1.74 9.06 1.19
N LEU A 161 -2.04 9.92 0.20
CA LEU A 161 -1.77 9.70 -1.21
C LEU A 161 -0.27 9.38 -1.49
N PRO A 162 0.70 10.27 -1.19
CA PRO A 162 2.10 9.96 -1.45
C PRO A 162 2.60 8.79 -0.61
N MET A 163 2.10 8.59 0.62
CA MET A 163 2.53 7.47 1.45
C MET A 163 2.15 6.13 0.83
N VAL A 164 0.88 5.98 0.41
CA VAL A 164 0.39 4.73 -0.18
C VAL A 164 1.01 4.49 -1.55
N GLU A 165 1.12 5.51 -2.40
CA GLU A 165 1.69 5.38 -3.75
C GLU A 165 3.17 5.00 -3.71
N LEU A 166 3.97 5.61 -2.81
CA LEU A 166 5.36 5.21 -2.61
C LEU A 166 5.48 3.78 -2.08
N HIS A 167 4.61 3.38 -1.14
CA HIS A 167 4.62 2.03 -0.59
C HIS A 167 4.27 0.98 -1.66
N VAL A 168 3.22 1.23 -2.43
CA VAL A 168 2.72 0.39 -3.52
C VAL A 168 3.77 0.28 -4.63
N GLY A 169 4.32 1.41 -5.07
CA GLY A 169 5.32 1.46 -6.14
C GLY A 169 6.61 0.71 -5.78
N ILE A 170 7.20 1.02 -4.62
CA ILE A 170 8.39 0.32 -4.12
C ILE A 170 8.10 -1.17 -3.90
N GLY A 171 6.91 -1.50 -3.37
CA GLY A 171 6.46 -2.88 -3.18
C GLY A 171 6.38 -3.65 -4.48
N PHE A 172 5.78 -3.07 -5.51
CA PHE A 172 5.68 -3.63 -6.86
C PHE A 172 7.07 -3.88 -7.46
N TYR A 173 7.95 -2.88 -7.38
CA TYR A 173 9.34 -3.00 -7.82
C TYR A 173 10.05 -4.19 -7.14
N ARG A 174 9.94 -4.28 -5.81
CA ARG A 174 10.62 -5.34 -5.03
C ARG A 174 10.04 -6.72 -5.29
N ILE A 175 8.73 -6.87 -5.45
CA ILE A 175 8.12 -8.15 -5.81
C ILE A 175 8.69 -8.64 -7.14
N GLY A 176 8.73 -7.76 -8.15
CA GLY A 176 9.27 -8.06 -9.47
C GLY A 176 10.73 -8.55 -9.44
N VAL A 177 11.59 -7.88 -8.66
CA VAL A 177 13.00 -8.27 -8.52
C VAL A 177 13.16 -9.52 -7.66
N LYS A 178 12.47 -9.62 -6.52
CA LYS A 178 12.62 -10.72 -5.55
C LYS A 178 12.22 -12.07 -6.15
N TRP A 179 11.14 -12.11 -6.92
CA TRP A 179 10.60 -13.34 -7.49
C TRP A 179 11.12 -13.65 -8.90
N GLY A 180 12.11 -12.90 -9.37
CA GLY A 180 12.80 -13.19 -10.63
C GLY A 180 12.04 -12.81 -11.90
N PHE A 181 10.89 -12.14 -11.79
CA PHE A 181 10.19 -11.56 -12.94
C PHE A 181 11.03 -10.47 -13.63
N VAL A 182 11.89 -9.79 -12.86
CA VAL A 182 12.79 -8.75 -13.35
C VAL A 182 14.24 -9.17 -13.12
N LYS A 183 14.92 -9.49 -14.22
CA LYS A 183 16.34 -9.84 -14.23
C LYS A 183 17.23 -8.59 -14.21
N ARG A 184 18.53 -8.80 -14.00
CA ARG A 184 19.52 -7.74 -13.76
C ARG A 184 19.65 -6.74 -14.91
N ASP A 185 19.54 -7.23 -16.15
CA ASP A 185 19.51 -6.47 -17.40
C ASP A 185 18.29 -5.53 -17.50
N GLY A 186 17.11 -6.00 -17.09
CA GLY A 186 15.87 -5.23 -17.10
C GLY A 186 15.68 -4.30 -15.91
N ARG A 187 16.40 -4.51 -14.80
CA ARG A 187 16.17 -3.85 -13.51
C ARG A 187 16.15 -2.33 -13.57
N LYS A 188 17.11 -1.71 -14.29
CA LYS A 188 17.19 -0.24 -14.40
C LYS A 188 15.99 0.33 -15.16
N LYS A 189 15.58 -0.32 -16.24
CA LYS A 189 14.41 0.08 -17.04
C LYS A 189 13.14 -0.07 -16.20
N PHE A 190 12.97 -1.21 -15.55
CA PHE A 190 11.80 -1.49 -14.72
C PHE A 190 11.64 -0.49 -13.57
N LYS A 191 12.73 -0.20 -12.85
CA LYS A 191 12.73 0.83 -11.79
C LYS A 191 12.33 2.21 -12.31
N ARG A 192 12.83 2.59 -13.50
CA ARG A 192 12.44 3.87 -14.12
C ARG A 192 10.96 3.89 -14.48
N SER A 193 10.45 2.81 -15.08
CA SER A 193 9.03 2.69 -15.45
C SER A 193 8.13 2.73 -14.23
N GLU A 194 8.50 2.06 -13.14
CA GLU A 194 7.75 2.08 -11.89
C GLU A 194 7.73 3.48 -11.26
N ASN A 195 8.87 4.17 -11.18
CA ASN A 195 8.91 5.56 -10.72
C ASN A 195 8.02 6.49 -11.56
N ILE A 196 7.98 6.29 -12.89
CA ILE A 196 7.10 7.07 -13.78
C ILE A 196 5.64 6.75 -13.48
N LEU A 197 5.28 5.47 -13.32
CA LEU A 197 3.93 5.06 -12.96
C LEU A 197 3.49 5.69 -11.63
N THR A 198 4.31 5.59 -10.59
CA THR A 198 4.05 6.18 -9.27
C THR A 198 3.87 7.70 -9.37
N ALA A 199 4.70 8.40 -10.17
CA ALA A 199 4.56 9.83 -10.39
C ALA A 199 3.23 10.20 -11.10
N ILE A 200 2.82 9.41 -12.10
CA ILE A 200 1.53 9.58 -12.80
C ILE A 200 0.36 9.36 -11.84
N MET A 201 0.40 8.31 -11.02
CA MET A 201 -0.68 8.00 -10.07
C MET A 201 -0.81 9.08 -9.00
N ILE A 202 0.31 9.59 -8.48
CA ILE A 202 0.31 10.74 -7.56
C ILE A 202 -0.27 11.97 -8.27
N PHE A 203 0.14 12.27 -9.49
CA PHE A 203 -0.37 13.42 -10.23
C PHE A 203 -1.89 13.33 -10.46
N ILE A 204 -2.39 12.19 -10.92
CA ILE A 204 -3.83 11.94 -11.09
C ILE A 204 -4.56 12.05 -9.75
N GLY A 205 -3.99 11.50 -8.67
CA GLY A 205 -4.54 11.61 -7.32
C GLY A 205 -4.65 13.05 -6.85
N LEU A 206 -3.63 13.89 -7.08
CA LEU A 206 -3.65 15.31 -6.74
C LEU A 206 -4.72 16.07 -7.54
N VAL A 207 -4.82 15.82 -8.85
CA VAL A 207 -5.88 16.39 -9.69
C VAL A 207 -7.26 15.99 -9.16
N THR A 208 -7.42 14.74 -8.74
CA THR A 208 -8.67 14.22 -8.18
C THR A 208 -9.04 14.90 -6.86
N ILE A 209 -8.07 15.11 -5.95
CA ILE A 209 -8.29 15.84 -4.69
C ILE A 209 -8.72 17.27 -4.98
N ILE A 210 -8.04 17.96 -5.90
CA ILE A 210 -8.41 19.33 -6.31
C ILE A 210 -9.81 19.34 -6.94
N ARG A 211 -10.13 18.33 -7.75
CA ARG A 211 -11.45 18.21 -8.37
C ARG A 211 -12.56 18.09 -7.32
N PHE A 212 -12.37 17.27 -6.29
CA PHE A 212 -13.33 17.19 -5.18
C PHE A 212 -13.39 18.48 -4.36
N ALA A 213 -12.25 19.14 -4.12
CA ALA A 213 -12.23 20.40 -3.38
C ALA A 213 -12.99 21.52 -4.12
N THR A 214 -12.95 21.53 -5.45
CA THR A 214 -13.56 22.57 -6.30
C THR A 214 -14.91 22.18 -6.89
N LEU A 215 -15.42 20.98 -6.58
CA LEU A 215 -16.70 20.53 -7.09
C LEU A 215 -17.83 21.44 -6.54
N ALA A 216 -18.73 21.90 -7.40
CA ALA A 216 -19.95 22.54 -6.94
C ALA A 216 -20.87 21.47 -6.36
N VAL A 217 -21.24 21.60 -5.09
CA VAL A 217 -21.95 20.57 -4.30
C VAL A 217 -23.27 21.08 -3.78
#